data_AF-A0A852SYJ1-F1
#
_entry.id   AF-A0A852SYJ1-F1
#
_cell.length_a   1.000
_cell.length_b   1.000
_cell.length_c   1.000
_cell.angle_alpha   90.00
_cell.angle_beta   90.00
_cell.angle_gamma   90.00
#
_symmetry.space_group_name_H-M   'P 1'
#
loop_
_entity.id
_entity.type
_entity.pdbx_description
1 polymer ?
#
loop_
_entity_poly.entity_id
_entity_poly.type
_entity_poly.pdbx_seq_one_letter_code
_entity_poly.pdbx_strand_id
1 'polypeptide(L)' 'MTEPRDLQAIRLSQVVRVREDPGEPVGVIVYDTAGARVDPINMYLRDVFANGASLRTCRSYAYALVRWWRFLDAVEIP' A
#
# COMPACT_ATOMS: atom_id res chain seq x y z
N MET A 1 24.64 15.35 -7.77
CA MET A 1 23.22 15.64 -8.05
C MET A 1 22.71 14.50 -8.92
N THR A 2 21.68 13.78 -8.49
CA THR A 2 21.06 12.74 -9.30
C THR A 2 20.34 13.41 -10.47
N GLU A 3 20.54 12.90 -11.69
CA GLU A 3 19.78 13.33 -12.87
C GLU A 3 18.27 13.25 -12.60
N PRO A 4 17.46 14.24 -13.06
CA PRO A 4 16.02 14.19 -12.89
C PRO A 4 15.42 12.97 -13.62
N ARG A 5 14.52 12.25 -12.94
CA ARG A 5 13.88 11.04 -13.47
C ARG A 5 12.74 11.41 -14.41
N ASP A 6 12.69 10.82 -15.62
CA ASP A 6 11.57 11.01 -16.54
C ASP A 6 10.30 10.33 -16.00
N LEU A 7 9.31 11.14 -15.62
CA LEU A 7 8.04 10.67 -15.08
C LEU A 7 7.19 9.92 -16.11
N GLN A 8 7.35 10.21 -17.41
CA GLN A 8 6.55 9.58 -18.48
C GLN A 8 7.02 8.14 -18.77
N ALA A 9 8.28 7.82 -18.44
CA ALA A 9 8.84 6.49 -18.56
C ALA A 9 8.41 5.55 -17.41
N ILE A 10 7.91 6.08 -16.28
CA ILE A 10 7.56 5.26 -15.11
C ILE A 10 6.43 4.28 -15.46
N ARG A 11 6.62 3.02 -15.08
CA ARG A 11 5.62 1.95 -15.21
C ARG A 11 5.31 1.38 -13.83
N LEU A 12 4.11 1.66 -13.34
CA LEU A 12 3.68 1.19 -12.02
C LEU A 12 3.39 -0.31 -12.05
N SER A 13 4.01 -1.06 -11.14
CA SER A 13 3.78 -2.50 -11.01
C SER A 13 2.29 -2.80 -10.82
N GLN A 14 1.73 -3.66 -11.65
CA GLN A 14 0.28 -3.94 -11.65
C GLN A 14 -0.14 -4.85 -10.48
N VAL A 15 0.76 -5.26 -9.57
CA VAL A 15 0.57 -6.49 -8.76
C VAL A 15 0.37 -6.24 -7.26
N VAL A 16 0.52 -5.01 -6.75
CA VAL A 16 0.14 -4.71 -5.36
C VAL A 16 -1.38 -4.80 -5.21
N ARG A 17 -1.87 -5.57 -4.24
CA ARG A 17 -3.30 -5.90 -4.07
C ARG A 17 -3.75 -5.62 -2.64
N VAL A 18 -4.85 -4.89 -2.51
CA VAL A 18 -5.68 -4.90 -1.30
C VAL A 18 -6.62 -6.10 -1.42
N ARG A 19 -6.61 -6.99 -0.43
CA ARG A 19 -7.58 -8.09 -0.30
C ARG A 19 -8.42 -7.88 0.93
N GLU A 20 -9.71 -8.16 0.82
CA GLU A 20 -10.57 -8.26 2.00
C GLU A 20 -10.20 -9.52 2.78
N ASP A 21 -10.13 -9.40 4.10
CA ASP A 21 -9.86 -10.51 5.01
C ASP A 21 -10.73 -10.34 6.27
N PRO A 22 -11.79 -11.16 6.43
CA PRO A 22 -12.66 -11.12 7.60
C PRO A 22 -11.95 -11.46 8.92
N GLY A 23 -10.78 -12.13 8.86
CA GLY A 23 -9.96 -12.46 10.03
C GLY A 23 -8.99 -11.35 10.43
N GLU A 24 -8.80 -10.34 9.57
CA GLU A 24 -7.99 -9.17 9.89
C GLU A 24 -8.87 -8.11 10.58
N PRO A 25 -8.48 -7.56 11.75
CA PRO A 25 -9.27 -6.56 12.46
C PRO A 25 -9.66 -5.34 11.63
N VAL A 26 -8.81 -4.95 10.67
CA VAL A 26 -9.05 -3.81 9.76
C VAL A 26 -9.83 -4.19 8.49
N GLY A 27 -10.19 -5.47 8.34
CA GLY A 27 -10.98 -6.03 7.24
C GLY A 27 -10.24 -6.15 5.90
N VAL A 28 -8.99 -5.69 5.81
CA VAL A 28 -8.17 -5.71 4.59
C VAL A 28 -6.70 -6.01 4.88
N ILE A 29 -6.03 -6.69 3.96
CA ILE A 29 -4.57 -6.90 3.98
C ILE A 29 -3.98 -6.43 2.65
N VAL A 30 -2.83 -5.77 2.72
CA VAL A 30 -2.07 -5.31 1.56
C VAL A 30 -0.89 -6.24 1.29
N TYR A 31 -0.79 -6.66 0.02
CA TYR A 31 0.27 -7.52 -0.50
C TYR A 31 1.07 -6.82 -1.59
N ASP A 32 2.36 -7.08 -1.65
CA ASP A 32 3.28 -6.60 -2.68
C ASP A 32 3.16 -7.39 -3.99
N THR A 33 4.09 -7.15 -4.91
CA THR A 33 4.14 -7.80 -6.23
C THR A 33 4.58 -9.26 -6.17
N ALA A 34 5.30 -9.67 -5.13
CA ALA A 34 5.72 -11.04 -4.86
C ALA A 34 4.67 -11.85 -4.07
N GLY A 35 3.57 -11.20 -3.65
CA GLY A 35 2.53 -11.79 -2.82
C GLY A 35 2.88 -11.83 -1.34
N ALA A 36 3.95 -11.16 -0.90
CA ALA A 36 4.26 -10.96 0.50
C ALA A 36 3.44 -9.82 1.09
N ARG A 37 3.22 -9.82 2.40
CA ARG A 37 2.51 -8.73 3.08
C ARG A 37 3.38 -7.47 3.06
N VAL A 38 2.77 -6.32 2.74
CA VAL A 38 3.44 -5.02 2.90
C VAL A 38 3.29 -4.60 4.36
N ASP A 39 4.19 -5.08 5.22
CA ASP A 39 4.11 -4.88 6.67
C ASP A 39 3.98 -3.40 7.10
N PRO A 40 4.71 -2.43 6.51
CA PRO A 40 4.55 -1.02 6.88
C PRO A 40 3.11 -0.51 6.68
N ILE A 41 2.47 -0.91 5.57
CA ILE A 41 1.08 -0.50 5.28
C ILE A 41 0.13 -1.21 6.23
N ASN A 42 0.28 -2.51 6.44
CA ASN A 42 -0.61 -3.27 7.31
C ASN A 42 -0.51 -2.81 8.78
N MET A 43 0.69 -2.47 9.26
CA MET A 43 0.89 -1.89 10.59
C MET A 43 0.21 -0.53 10.71
N TYR A 44 0.44 0.37 9.75
CA TYR A 44 -0.22 1.68 9.73
C TYR A 44 -1.75 1.57 9.76
N LEU A 45 -2.33 0.64 9.00
CA LEU A 45 -3.79 0.44 8.99
C LEU A 45 -4.32 -0.02 10.34
N ARG A 46 -3.57 -0.88 11.05
CA ARG A 46 -3.91 -1.31 12.42
C ARG A 46 -3.83 -0.15 13.40
N ASP A 47 -2.82 0.71 13.30
CA ASP A 47 -2.71 1.89 14.14
C ASP A 47 -3.87 2.86 13.90
N VAL A 48 -4.19 3.13 12.63
CA VAL A 48 -5.33 3.98 12.25
C VAL A 48 -6.65 3.41 12.80
N PHE A 49 -6.85 2.10 12.70
CA PHE A 49 -8.03 1.43 13.25
C PHE A 49 -8.07 1.50 14.79
N ALA A 50 -6.94 1.26 15.46
CA ALA A 50 -6.83 1.37 16.92
C ALA A 50 -7.15 2.79 17.42
N ASN A 51 -6.92 3.81 16.59
CA ASN A 51 -7.29 5.20 16.86
C ASN A 51 -8.77 5.52 16.55
N GLY A 52 -9.62 4.51 16.32
CA GLY A 52 -11.06 4.68 16.16
C GLY A 52 -11.53 4.92 14.72
N ALA A 53 -10.66 4.72 13.72
CA ALA A 53 -11.08 4.80 12.33
C ALA A 53 -12.04 3.66 11.94
N SER A 54 -13.00 3.96 11.06
CA SER A 54 -13.92 2.94 10.54
C SER A 54 -13.21 1.97 9.57
N LEU A 55 -13.76 0.76 9.39
CA LEU A 55 -13.30 -0.19 8.36
C LEU A 55 -13.31 0.44 6.95
N ARG A 56 -14.31 1.29 6.66
CA ARG A 56 -14.37 2.05 5.40
C ARG A 56 -13.18 2.99 5.26
N THR A 57 -12.77 3.66 6.34
CA THR A 57 -11.58 4.52 6.37
C THR A 57 -10.32 3.69 6.11
N CYS A 58 -10.13 2.58 6.81
CA CYS A 58 -8.98 1.68 6.60
C CYS A 58 -8.89 1.19 5.15
N ARG A 59 -10.02 0.79 4.55
CA ARG A 59 -10.08 0.39 3.14
C ARG A 59 -9.66 1.51 2.20
N SER A 60 -10.16 2.72 2.40
CA SER A 60 -9.77 3.89 1.59
C SER A 60 -8.27 4.18 1.70
N TYR A 61 -7.71 4.12 2.90
CA TYR A 61 -6.28 4.29 3.13
C TYR A 61 -5.46 3.18 2.47
N ALA A 62 -5.90 1.93 2.54
CA ALA A 62 -5.22 0.81 1.89
C ALA A 62 -5.05 1.06 0.38
N TYR A 63 -6.11 1.48 -0.32
CA TYR A 63 -6.00 1.80 -1.75
C TYR A 63 -5.12 3.03 -2.04
N ALA A 64 -5.16 4.05 -1.19
CA ALA A 64 -4.30 5.23 -1.35
C ALA A 64 -2.83 4.88 -1.15
N LEU A 65 -2.49 4.11 -0.12
CA LEU A 65 -1.13 3.69 0.20
C LEU A 65 -0.57 2.74 -0.84
N VAL A 66 -1.38 1.83 -1.39
CA VAL A 66 -0.98 0.97 -2.52
C VAL A 66 -0.56 1.78 -3.74
N ARG A 67 -1.25 2.89 -4.04
CA ARG A 67 -0.86 3.76 -5.15
C ARG A 67 0.54 4.34 -4.94
N TRP A 68 0.83 4.80 -3.73
CA TRP A 68 2.15 5.35 -3.38
C TRP A 68 3.23 4.27 -3.33
N TRP A 69 2.93 3.09 -2.77
CA TRP A 69 3.87 1.97 -2.73
C TRP A 69 4.32 1.54 -4.13
N ARG A 70 3.37 1.41 -5.07
CA ARG A 70 3.68 1.11 -6.47
C ARG A 70 4.58 2.16 -7.12
N PHE A 71 4.46 3.42 -6.70
CA PHE A 71 5.31 4.49 -7.19
C PHE A 71 6.72 4.37 -6.62
N LEU A 72 6.87 4.17 -5.31
CA LEU A 72 8.16 3.98 -4.65
C LEU A 72 8.91 2.77 -5.22
N ASP A 73 8.22 1.65 -5.41
CA ASP A 73 8.71 0.45 -6.09
C ASP A 73 9.21 0.77 -7.51
N ALA A 74 8.39 1.47 -8.31
CA ALA A 74 8.75 1.83 -9.69
C ALA A 74 9.90 2.86 -9.79
N VAL A 75 10.16 3.63 -8.73
CA VAL A 75 11.31 4.53 -8.64
C VAL A 75 12.47 3.94 -7.82
N GLU A 76 12.42 2.64 -7.53
CA GLU A 76 13.50 1.89 -6.87
C GLU A 76 13.90 2.53 -5.53
N ILE A 77 12.92 3.08 -4.81
CA ILE A 77 13.12 3.62 -3.46
C ILE A 77 12.74 2.53 -2.45
N PRO A 78 13.68 2.13 -1.57
CA PRO A 78 13.42 1.10 -0.55
C PRO A 78 12.41 1.54 0.51
#